data_AF-A0A534IW56-F1
#
_entry.id   AF-A0A534IW56-F1
#
_cell.length_a   1.000
_cell.length_b   1.000
_cell.length_c   1.000
_cell.angle_alpha   90.00
_cell.angle_beta   90.00
_cell.angle_gamma   90.00
#
_symmetry.space_group_name_H-M   'P 1'
#
loop_
_entity.id
_entity.type
_entity.pdbx_description
1 polymer ?
#
loop_
_entity_poly.entity_id
_entity_poly.type
_entity_poly.pdbx_seq_one_letter_code
_entity_poly.pdbx_strand_id
1 'polypeptide(L)'
;MNVCLIADNPETTAHPVIGAVLRQLCSAHAVRLLDVAGISGDQAVLREREHPLADIYLLKSHTPQALEVAHYLEQRGALVINSFASSSACQDRALMAQRMSEARLAFPRTWTHPS
;
A
#
# COMPACT_ATOMS: atom_id res chain seq x y z
N MET A 1 11.18 7.85 -14.12
CA MET A 1 10.45 6.64 -13.71
C MET A 1 8.96 6.95 -13.70
N ASN A 2 8.15 5.96 -14.01
CA ASN A 2 6.71 5.95 -13.81
C ASN A 2 6.43 5.42 -12.40
N VAL A 3 5.80 6.24 -11.57
CA VAL A 3 5.45 5.91 -10.20
C VAL A 3 3.93 5.96 -10.07
N CYS A 4 3.34 4.96 -9.42
CA CYS A 4 1.90 4.96 -9.10
C CYS A 4 1.70 4.94 -7.59
N LEU A 5 1.00 5.94 -7.04
CA LEU A 5 0.58 5.95 -5.64
C LEU A 5 -0.79 5.30 -5.50
N ILE A 6 -0.88 4.21 -4.75
CA ILE A 6 -2.15 3.55 -4.36
C ILE A 6 -2.63 4.21 -3.06
N ALA A 7 -3.77 4.89 -3.11
CA ALA A 7 -4.34 5.64 -2.00
C ALA A 7 -5.83 5.33 -1.81
N ASP A 8 -6.36 5.64 -0.63
CA ASP A 8 -7.75 5.43 -0.21
C ASP A 8 -8.43 6.74 0.19
N ASN A 9 -7.88 7.88 -0.24
CA ASN A 9 -8.36 9.20 0.11
C ASN A 9 -8.32 10.15 -1.11
N PRO A 10 -9.46 10.70 -1.56
CA PRO A 10 -9.49 11.63 -2.69
C PRO A 10 -8.74 12.95 -2.41
N GLU A 11 -8.56 13.32 -1.14
CA GLU A 11 -7.81 14.53 -0.73
C GLU A 11 -6.30 14.31 -0.63
N THR A 12 -5.79 13.15 -1.07
CA THR A 12 -4.36 12.77 -0.96
C THR A 12 -3.41 13.85 -1.51
N THR A 13 -3.80 14.56 -2.57
CA THR A 13 -2.98 15.62 -3.20
C THR A 13 -2.93 16.91 -2.38
N ALA A 14 -3.97 17.20 -1.59
CA ALA A 14 -4.05 18.35 -0.70
C ALA A 14 -3.49 18.06 0.70
N HIS A 15 -3.32 16.79 1.07
CA HIS A 15 -2.80 16.37 2.37
C HIS A 15 -1.43 17.03 2.68
N PRO A 16 -1.20 17.59 3.88
CA PRO A 16 -0.02 18.40 4.18
C PRO A 16 1.31 17.66 3.99
N VAL A 17 1.36 16.38 4.36
CA VAL A 17 2.54 15.52 4.19
C VAL A 17 2.56 14.84 2.80
N ILE A 18 1.56 14.00 2.50
CA ILE A 18 1.55 13.23 1.24
C ILE A 18 1.52 14.13 0.00
N GLY A 19 0.74 15.21 0.01
CA GLY A 19 0.73 16.18 -1.08
C GLY A 19 2.08 16.86 -1.30
N ALA A 20 2.84 17.15 -0.24
CA ALA A 20 4.20 17.68 -0.36
C ALA A 20 5.16 16.67 -0.98
N VAL A 21 5.10 15.40 -0.55
CA VAL A 21 5.88 14.31 -1.14
C VAL A 21 5.53 14.11 -2.62
N LEU A 22 4.24 14.11 -2.97
CA LEU A 22 3.79 14.02 -4.35
C LEU A 22 4.33 15.16 -5.21
N ARG A 23 4.27 16.41 -4.75
CA ARG A 23 4.86 17.56 -5.46
C ARG A 23 6.35 17.37 -5.71
N GLN A 24 7.08 16.88 -4.71
CA GLN A 24 8.51 16.61 -4.86
C GLN A 24 8.78 15.48 -5.87
N LEU A 25 8.03 14.38 -5.81
CA LEU A 25 8.16 13.27 -6.78
C LEU A 25 7.83 13.71 -8.20
N CYS A 26 6.75 14.49 -8.39
CA CYS A 26 6.35 15.02 -9.69
C CYS A 26 7.41 15.94 -10.32
N SER A 27 8.33 16.51 -9.53
CA SER A 27 9.41 17.35 -10.07
C SER A 27 10.46 16.56 -10.88
N ALA A 28 10.54 15.24 -10.70
CA ALA A 28 11.55 14.39 -11.32
C ALA A 28 10.98 13.12 -12.00
N HIS A 29 9.73 12.77 -11.73
CA HIS A 29 9.12 11.50 -12.15
C HIS A 29 7.68 11.71 -12.65
N ALA A 30 7.21 10.80 -13.51
CA ALA A 30 5.81 10.75 -13.90
C ALA A 30 5.04 10.01 -12.80
N VAL A 31 4.16 10.73 -12.09
CA VAL A 31 3.42 10.17 -10.95
C VAL A 31 1.94 10.11 -11.29
N ARG A 32 1.32 8.93 -11.12
CA ARG A 32 -0.13 8.74 -11.18
C ARG A 32 -0.66 8.38 -9.79
N LEU A 33 -1.92 8.73 -9.54
CA LEU A 33 -2.67 8.30 -8.36
C LEU A 33 -3.67 7.22 -8.78
N LEU A 34 -3.67 6.09 -8.07
CA LEU A 34 -4.75 5.12 -8.08
C LEU A 34 -5.52 5.29 -6.76
N ASP A 35 -6.63 6.00 -6.82
CA ASP A 35 -7.57 6.09 -5.71
C ASP A 35 -8.48 4.85 -5.70
N VAL A 36 -8.40 4.09 -4.61
CA VAL A 36 -9.21 2.90 -4.37
C VAL A 36 -10.39 3.16 -3.44
N ALA A 37 -10.61 4.40 -3.01
CA ALA A 37 -11.75 4.77 -2.19
C ALA A 37 -13.07 4.45 -2.92
N GLY A 38 -13.98 3.75 -2.23
CA GLY A 38 -15.32 3.48 -2.73
C GLY A 38 -15.42 2.46 -3.88
N ILE A 39 -14.33 1.78 -4.23
CA ILE A 39 -14.33 0.70 -5.24
C ILE A 39 -13.88 -0.63 -4.63
N SER A 40 -14.23 -1.74 -5.27
CA SER A 40 -13.71 -3.06 -4.89
C SER A 40 -12.26 -3.27 -5.36
N GLY A 41 -11.56 -4.27 -4.81
CA GLY A 41 -10.20 -4.59 -5.29
C GLY A 41 -10.19 -5.06 -6.75
N ASP A 42 -11.18 -5.83 -7.19
CA ASP A 42 -11.35 -6.20 -8.60
C ASP A 42 -11.49 -4.98 -9.52
N GLN A 43 -12.30 -3.99 -9.11
CA GLN A 43 -12.45 -2.74 -9.85
C GLN A 43 -11.14 -1.95 -9.89
N ALA A 44 -10.41 -1.91 -8.78
CA ALA A 44 -9.13 -1.24 -8.69
C ALA A 44 -8.05 -1.92 -9.57
N VAL A 45 -8.02 -3.26 -9.60
CA VAL A 45 -7.18 -4.05 -10.50
C VAL A 45 -7.53 -3.78 -11.95
N LEU A 46 -8.81 -3.75 -12.31
CA LEU A 46 -9.25 -3.45 -13.67
C LEU A 46 -8.81 -2.05 -14.12
N ARG A 47 -8.99 -1.02 -13.28
CA ARG A 47 -8.51 0.33 -13.57
C ARG A 47 -7.01 0.37 -13.76
N GLU A 48 -6.24 -0.31 -12.91
CA GLU A 48 -4.79 -0.32 -13.01
C GLU A 48 -4.30 -1.03 -14.28
N ARG A 49 -5.02 -2.02 -14.79
CA ARG A 49 -4.70 -2.72 -16.04
C ARG A 49 -4.82 -1.86 -17.30
N GLU A 50 -5.51 -0.72 -17.24
CA GLU A 50 -5.61 0.23 -18.35
C GLU A 50 -4.28 0.97 -18.59
N HIS A 51 -3.33 0.85 -17.66
CA HIS A 51 -2.03 1.47 -17.73
C HIS A 51 -0.91 0.42 -17.89
N PRO A 52 0.22 0.80 -18.51
CA PRO A 52 1.46 0.04 -18.38
C PRO A 52 1.84 -0.12 -16.90
N LEU A 53 2.49 -1.23 -16.56
CA LEU A 53 3.09 -1.42 -15.23
C LEU A 53 4.03 -0.25 -14.90
N ALA A 54 3.82 0.36 -13.74
CA ALA A 54 4.73 1.39 -13.24
C ALA A 54 6.07 0.75 -12.81
N ASP A 55 7.13 1.55 -12.82
CA ASP A 55 8.44 1.12 -12.31
C ASP A 55 8.36 0.85 -10.80
N ILE A 56 7.58 1.69 -10.08
CA ILE A 56 7.36 1.60 -8.64
C ILE A 56 5.91 1.92 -8.31
N TYR A 57 5.33 1.11 -7.42
CA TYR A 57 4.05 1.38 -6.78
C TYR A 57 4.28 1.77 -5.33
N LEU A 58 3.74 2.90 -4.90
CA LEU A 58 3.74 3.34 -3.52
C LEU A 58 2.38 3.00 -2.89
N LEU A 59 2.35 2.06 -1.95
CA LEU A 59 1.14 1.70 -1.21
C LEU A 59 1.00 2.61 0.01
N LYS A 60 0.04 3.53 -0.05
CA LYS A 60 -0.30 4.46 1.05
C LYS A 60 -1.77 4.37 1.44
N SER A 61 -2.31 3.16 1.47
CA SER A 61 -3.65 2.85 1.96
C SER A 61 -3.59 1.73 3.00
N HIS A 62 -4.60 1.70 3.87
CA HIS A 62 -4.79 0.63 4.86
C HIS A 62 -6.01 -0.26 4.52
N THR A 63 -6.64 -0.04 3.37
CA THR A 63 -7.86 -0.75 3.00
C THR A 63 -7.56 -2.13 2.39
N PRO A 64 -8.44 -3.13 2.56
CA PRO A 64 -8.28 -4.44 1.94
C PRO A 64 -8.14 -4.35 0.41
N GLN A 65 -8.87 -3.45 -0.25
CA GLN A 65 -8.83 -3.31 -1.70
C GLN A 65 -7.46 -2.82 -2.20
N ALA A 66 -6.78 -1.97 -1.44
CA ALA A 66 -5.42 -1.55 -1.79
C ALA A 66 -4.41 -2.69 -1.63
N LEU A 67 -4.59 -3.55 -0.62
CA LEU A 67 -3.77 -4.74 -0.43
C LEU A 67 -3.99 -5.76 -1.56
N GLU A 68 -5.24 -5.96 -2.00
CA GLU A 68 -5.56 -6.84 -3.14
C GLU A 68 -4.85 -6.37 -4.43
N VAL A 69 -4.91 -5.07 -4.73
CA VAL A 69 -4.20 -4.50 -5.88
C VAL A 69 -2.68 -4.64 -5.73
N ALA A 70 -2.13 -4.35 -4.55
CA ALA A 70 -0.71 -4.51 -4.28
C ALA A 70 -0.24 -5.95 -4.51
N HIS A 71 -1.00 -6.93 -4.01
CA HIS A 71 -0.70 -8.34 -4.20
C HIS A 71 -0.73 -8.73 -5.69
N TYR A 72 -1.77 -8.29 -6.41
CA TYR A 72 -1.88 -8.49 -7.85
C TYR A 72 -0.69 -7.92 -8.63
N LEU A 73 -0.25 -6.71 -8.27
CA LEU A 73 0.88 -6.04 -8.93
C LEU A 73 2.21 -6.76 -8.66
N GLU A 74 2.44 -7.21 -7.42
CA GLU A 74 3.63 -8.01 -7.08
C GLU A 74 3.66 -9.34 -7.86
N GLN A 75 2.51 -10.02 -8.00
CA GLN A 75 2.41 -11.23 -8.84
C GLN A 75 2.78 -10.97 -10.31
N ARG A 76 2.67 -9.73 -10.77
CA ARG A 76 3.10 -9.29 -12.11
C ARG A 76 4.54 -8.80 -12.18
N GLY A 77 5.31 -8.93 -11.09
CA GLY A 77 6.70 -8.52 -11.00
C GLY A 77 6.91 -7.03 -10.70
N ALA A 78 5.86 -6.31 -10.31
CA ALA A 78 5.98 -4.90 -9.93
C ALA A 78 6.68 -4.75 -8.58
N LEU A 79 7.46 -3.67 -8.43
CA LEU A 79 7.98 -3.26 -7.13
C LEU A 79 6.92 -2.45 -6.37
N VAL A 80 6.38 -2.99 -5.29
CA VAL A 80 5.40 -2.31 -4.42
C VAL A 80 6.04 -1.96 -3.07
N ILE A 81 5.88 -0.71 -2.63
CA ILE A 81 6.45 -0.16 -1.40
C ILE A 81 5.35 0.55 -0.59
N ASN A 82 4.97 0.10 0.60
CA ASN A 82 5.41 -1.14 1.24
C ASN A 82 4.76 -2.36 0.57
N SER A 83 5.44 -3.50 0.58
CA SER A 83 4.93 -4.73 -0.05
C SER A 83 3.58 -5.17 0.53
N PHE A 84 2.82 -5.99 -0.21
CA PHE A 84 1.58 -6.59 0.29
C PHE A 84 1.82 -7.36 1.60
N ALA A 85 2.86 -8.19 1.62
CA ALA A 85 3.16 -9.03 2.78
C ALA A 85 3.50 -8.20 4.03
N SER A 86 4.32 -7.15 3.87
CA SER A 86 4.71 -6.29 4.99
C SER A 86 3.55 -5.42 5.49
N SER A 87 2.75 -4.89 4.57
CA SER A 87 1.58 -4.06 4.89
C SER A 87 0.49 -4.88 5.58
N SER A 88 0.20 -6.09 5.09
CA SER A 88 -0.76 -7.01 5.72
C SER A 88 -0.29 -7.42 7.12
N ALA A 89 0.98 -7.78 7.27
CA ALA A 89 1.54 -8.13 8.58
C ALA A 89 1.47 -6.98 9.58
N CYS A 90 1.68 -5.73 9.14
CA CYS A 90 1.58 -4.55 10.01
C CYS A 90 0.14 -4.18 10.42
N GLN A 91 -0.87 -4.71 9.73
CA GLN A 91 -2.28 -4.52 10.08
C GLN A 91 -2.78 -5.57 11.08
N ASP A 92 -2.23 -6.79 11.03
CA ASP A 92 -2.54 -7.85 11.99
C ASP A 92 -1.65 -7.73 13.24
N ARG A 93 -2.22 -7.21 14.33
CA ARG A 93 -1.50 -7.03 15.60
C ARG A 93 -1.04 -8.34 16.24
N ALA A 94 -1.77 -9.44 16.03
CA ALA A 94 -1.36 -10.75 16.53
C ALA A 94 -0.11 -11.23 15.78
N LEU A 95 -0.14 -11.14 14.45
CA LEU A 95 1.00 -11.47 13.61
C LEU A 95 2.20 -10.57 13.89
N MET A 96 2.01 -9.26 14.09
CA MET A 96 3.09 -8.36 14.50
C MET A 96 3.75 -8.81 15.82
N ALA A 97 2.94 -9.10 16.84
CA ALA A 97 3.47 -9.54 18.14
C ALA A 97 4.26 -10.86 18.00
N GLN A 98 3.74 -11.80 17.20
CA GLN A 98 4.45 -13.04 16.88
C GLN A 98 5.79 -12.76 16.20
N ARG A 99 5.82 -11.91 15.16
CA ARG A 99 7.05 -11.55 14.42
C ARG A 99 8.10 -10.89 15.31
N MET A 100 7.68 -9.99 16.19
CA MET A 100 8.59 -9.33 17.13
C MET A 100 9.19 -10.32 18.14
N SER A 101 8.38 -11.27 18.62
CA SER A 101 8.83 -12.36 19.48
C SER A 101 9.84 -13.28 18.77
N GLU A 102 9.53 -13.73 17.55
CA GLU A 102 10.43 -14.53 16.71
C GLU A 102 11.77 -13.81 16.45
N ALA A 103 11.73 -12.50 16.24
CA ALA A 103 12.90 -11.66 16.04
C ALA A 103 13.64 -11.26 17.33
N ARG A 104 13.13 -11.66 18.51
CA ARG A 104 13.66 -11.29 19.84
C ARG A 104 13.74 -9.78 20.07
N LEU A 105 12.79 -9.03 19.50
CA LEU A 105 12.66 -7.59 19.70
C LEU A 105 11.73 -7.29 20.88
N ALA A 106 12.04 -6.22 21.61
CA ALA A 106 11.19 -5.77 22.70
C ALA A 106 9.82 -5.32 22.15
N PHE A 107 8.74 -5.94 22.66
CA PHE A 107 7.37 -5.66 22.25
C PHE A 107 6.42 -5.88 23.45
N PRO A 108 5.28 -5.16 23.53
CA PRO A 108 4.29 -5.40 24.58
C PRO A 108 3.81 -6.85 24.61
N ARG A 109 3.63 -7.40 25.82
CA ARG A 109 3.00 -8.72 25.98
C ARG A 109 1.60 -8.66 25.37
N THR A 110 1.34 -9.56 24.43
CA THR A 110 0.11 -9.59 23.63
C THR A 110 -0.56 -10.95 23.79
N TRP A 111 -1.86 -10.96 24.05
CA TRP A 111 -2.70 -12.16 24.10
C TRP A 111 -3.81 -12.02 23.07
N THR A 112 -4.15 -13.12 22.41
CA THR A 112 -5.24 -13.19 21.43
C THR A 112 -6.36 -14.07 21.97
N HIS A 113 -7.59 -13.78 21.56
CA HIS A 113 -8.74 -14.65 21.79
C HIS A 113 -9.42 -14.90 20.44
N PRO A 114 -9.93 -16.10 20.15
CA PRO A 114 -10.73 -16.34 18.95
C PRO A 114 -11.95 -15.41 18.91
N SER A 115 -12.28 -14.90 17.73
CA SER A 115 -13.56 -14.20 17.50
C SER A 115 -14.70 -15.18 17.32
#